data_AF-A0A7J9LXV0-F1
#
_entry.id   AF-A0A7J9LXV0-F1
#
_cell.length_a   1.000
_cell.length_b   1.000
_cell.length_c   1.000
_cell.angle_alpha   90.00
_cell.angle_beta   90.00
_cell.angle_gamma   90.00
#
_symmetry.space_group_name_H-M   'P 1'
#
loop_
_entity.id
_entity.type
_entity.pdbx_description
1 polymer ?
#
loop_
_entity_poly.entity_id
_entity_poly.type
_entity_poly.pdbx_seq_one_letter_code
_entity_poly.pdbx_strand_id
1 'polypeptide(L)' 'KIDLDKAASRGVLQDWEGKWISGYNRCLGKCLVFYAELWRILDGLNIMLSRNFENVLIQIDSMEAKRLLMIVSCHPRIVH' A
#
# COMPACT_ATOMS: atom_id res chain seq x y z
N LYS A 1 -11.61 12.10 -18.44
CA LYS A 1 -10.28 12.06 -19.10
C LYS A 1 -9.42 11.16 -18.23
N ILE A 2 -8.91 10.05 -18.76
CA ILE A 2 -8.10 9.12 -17.97
C ILE A 2 -6.66 9.62 -18.08
N ASP A 3 -6.14 10.24 -17.02
CA ASP A 3 -4.73 10.64 -16.98
C ASP A 3 -3.86 9.40 -16.80
N LEU A 4 -3.20 9.02 -17.89
CA LEU A 4 -2.17 7.99 -17.96
C LEU A 4 -0.82 8.68 -18.11
N ASP A 5 -0.46 9.46 -17.09
CA ASP A 5 0.86 10.09 -16.97
C ASP A 5 1.88 9.13 -16.37
N LYS A 6 3.15 9.56 -16.32
CA LYS A 6 4.20 8.81 -15.61
C LYS A 6 3.81 8.68 -14.14
N ALA A 7 3.68 7.45 -13.69
CA ALA A 7 3.28 7.08 -12.35
C ALA A 7 4.43 6.39 -11.62
N ALA A 8 4.47 6.63 -10.32
CA ALA A 8 5.30 5.93 -9.37
C ALA A 8 4.50 5.78 -8.07
N SER A 9 4.72 4.70 -7.34
CA SER A 9 4.25 4.57 -5.96
C SER A 9 5.40 4.84 -5.01
N ARG A 10 5.09 5.39 -3.84
CA ARG A 10 6.05 5.61 -2.76
C ARG A 10 5.36 5.43 -1.42
N GLY A 11 6.06 4.89 -0.45
CA GLY A 11 5.59 4.85 0.93
C GLY A 11 6.72 4.97 1.93
N VAL A 12 6.31 5.06 3.19
CA VAL A 12 7.19 5.20 4.35
C VAL A 12 6.77 4.15 5.38
N LEU A 13 7.77 3.49 5.97
CA LEU A 13 7.60 2.69 7.17
C LEU A 13 8.01 3.52 8.37
N GLN A 14 7.16 3.56 9.37
CA GLN A 14 7.41 4.18 10.66
C GLN A 14 7.18 3.15 11.76
N ASP A 15 7.84 3.33 12.90
CA ASP A 15 7.50 2.57 14.10
C ASP A 15 6.22 3.14 14.76
N TRP A 16 5.82 2.53 15.87
CA TRP A 16 4.62 2.90 16.60
C TRP A 16 4.68 4.30 17.23
N GLU A 17 5.87 4.90 17.37
CA GLU A 17 6.08 6.29 17.82
C GLU A 17 6.10 7.28 16.63
N GLY A 18 5.93 6.79 15.40
CA GLY A 18 5.98 7.60 14.18
C GLY A 18 7.40 7.89 13.69
N LYS A 19 8.44 7.25 14.25
CA LYS A 19 9.82 7.45 13.82
C LYS A 19 10.05 6.73 12.49
N TRP A 20 10.72 7.40 11.57
CA TRP A 20 11.06 6.84 10.27
C TRP A 20 11.98 5.61 10.40
N ILE A 21 11.56 4.49 9.80
CA ILE A 21 12.36 3.26 9.67
C ILE A 21 13.00 3.19 8.28
N SER A 22 12.19 3.34 7.23
CA SER A 22 12.63 3.23 5.84
C SER A 22 11.62 3.85 4.88
N GLY A 23 12.07 4.31 3.72
CA GLY A 23 11.22 4.63 2.57
C GLY A 23 11.30 3.56 1.49
N TYR A 24 10.28 3.46 0.64
CA TYR A 24 10.30 2.63 -0.57
C TYR A 24 9.62 3.36 -1.72
N ASN A 25 10.02 3.04 -2.94
CA ASN A 25 9.39 3.54 -4.16
C ASN A 25 9.41 2.49 -5.26
N ARG A 26 8.50 2.62 -6.22
CA ARG A 26 8.41 1.80 -7.43
C ARG A 26 8.01 2.68 -8.60
N CYS A 27 8.75 2.57 -9.69
CA CYS A 27 8.36 3.16 -10.97
C CYS A 27 7.28 2.28 -11.62
N LEU A 28 6.14 2.88 -12.02
CA LEU A 28 4.98 2.17 -12.55
C LEU A 28 4.70 2.45 -14.03
N GLY A 29 5.54 3.27 -14.68
CA GLY A 29 5.31 3.63 -16.08
C GLY A 29 4.08 4.50 -16.20
N LYS A 30 3.06 4.10 -16.96
CA LYS A 30 1.77 4.81 -17.03
C LYS A 30 0.69 3.98 -16.37
N CYS A 31 0.03 4.51 -15.34
CA CYS A 31 -1.09 3.84 -14.70
C CYS A 31 -2.07 4.83 -14.08
N LEU A 32 -3.27 4.35 -13.75
CA LEU A 32 -4.22 5.14 -12.97
C LEU A 32 -3.68 5.39 -11.57
N VAL A 33 -4.05 6.53 -10.99
CA VAL A 33 -3.75 6.86 -9.58
C VAL A 33 -4.19 5.73 -8.65
N PHE A 34 -5.38 5.16 -8.89
CA PHE A 34 -5.87 4.01 -8.14
C PHE A 34 -4.91 2.80 -8.16
N TYR A 35 -4.34 2.46 -9.32
CA TYR A 35 -3.37 1.37 -9.41
C TYR A 35 -2.07 1.70 -8.69
N ALA A 36 -1.62 2.97 -8.73
CA ALA A 36 -0.42 3.40 -8.00
C ALA A 36 -0.60 3.23 -6.48
N GLU A 37 -1.79 3.55 -5.97
CA GLU A 37 -2.14 3.33 -4.56
C GLU A 37 -2.16 1.85 -4.16
N LEU A 38 -2.70 0.98 -5.01
CA LEU A 38 -2.68 -0.47 -4.74
C LEU A 38 -1.25 -1.03 -4.72
N TRP A 39 -0.41 -0.61 -5.66
CA TRP A 39 1.01 -1.00 -5.67
C TRP A 39 1.75 -0.48 -4.44
N ARG A 40 1.46 0.75 -4.00
CA ARG A 40 2.02 1.30 -2.74
C ARG A 40 1.71 0.38 -1.55
N ILE A 41 0.45 -0.02 -1.39
CA ILE A 41 0.01 -0.88 -0.28
C ILE A 41 0.68 -2.26 -0.36
N LEU A 42 0.69 -2.87 -1.55
CA LEU A 42 1.30 -4.18 -1.76
C LEU A 42 2.81 -4.18 -1.46
N ASP A 43 3.53 -3.15 -1.92
CA ASP A 43 4.96 -3.01 -1.64
C ASP A 43 5.23 -2.84 -0.15
N GLY A 44 4.46 -1.98 0.53
CA GLY A 44 4.56 -1.79 1.98
C GLY A 44 4.35 -3.10 2.75
N LEU A 45 3.30 -3.85 2.40
CA LEU A 45 2.98 -5.14 3.01
C LEU A 45 4.09 -6.18 2.78
N ASN A 46 4.61 -6.32 1.55
CA ASN A 46 5.70 -7.25 1.26
C ASN A 46 6.98 -6.91 2.05
N ILE A 47 7.31 -5.63 2.16
CA ILE A 47 8.45 -5.17 2.97
C ILE A 47 8.22 -5.50 4.44
N MET A 48 7.01 -5.32 4.96
CA MET A 48 6.70 -5.62 6.35
C MET A 48 6.72 -7.12 6.66
N LEU A 49 6.14 -7.94 5.78
CA LEU A 49 6.15 -9.40 5.89
C LEU A 49 7.58 -9.96 5.81
N SER A 50 8.40 -9.48 4.87
CA SER A 50 9.81 -9.91 4.76
C SER A 50 10.69 -9.51 5.95
N ARG A 51 10.20 -8.60 6.80
CA ARG A 51 10.86 -8.17 8.04
C ARG A 51 10.18 -8.70 9.30
N ASN A 52 9.23 -9.64 9.16
CA ASN A 52 8.52 -10.29 10.26
C ASN A 52 7.75 -9.31 11.18
N PHE A 53 7.23 -8.21 10.64
CA PHE A 53 6.31 -7.37 11.41
C PHE A 53 4.93 -8.04 11.52
N GLU A 54 4.50 -8.29 12.75
CA GLU A 54 3.22 -8.96 13.04
C GLU A 54 2.03 -7.99 13.11
N ASN A 55 2.26 -6.78 13.62
CA ASN A 55 1.22 -5.76 13.79
C ASN A 55 1.51 -4.55 12.91
N VAL A 56 0.71 -4.38 11.88
CA VAL A 56 0.90 -3.33 10.86
C VAL A 56 -0.33 -2.43 10.80
N LEU A 57 -0.09 -1.11 10.96
CA LEU A 57 -1.07 -0.08 10.64
C LEU A 57 -0.75 0.51 9.27
N ILE A 58 -1.68 0.41 8.33
CA ILE A 58 -1.52 0.99 6.98
C ILE A 58 -2.31 2.30 6.91
N GLN A 59 -1.61 3.40 6.64
CA GLN A 59 -2.26 4.68 6.36
C GLN A 59 -2.54 4.84 4.86
N ILE A 60 -3.81 5.06 4.55
CA ILE A 60 -4.32 5.15 3.18
C ILE A 60 -5.15 6.42 3.07
N ASP A 61 -4.76 7.27 2.14
CA ASP A 61 -5.35 8.55 1.78
C ASP A 61 -6.29 8.46 0.57
N SER A 62 -6.32 7.33 -0.15
CA SER A 62 -7.31 7.04 -1.18
C SER A 62 -8.55 6.33 -0.62
N MET A 63 -9.71 6.94 -0.82
CA MET A 63 -11.00 6.37 -0.42
C MET A 63 -11.32 5.07 -1.19
N GLU A 64 -10.93 5.01 -2.45
CA GLU A 64 -11.09 3.84 -3.33
C GLU A 64 -10.25 2.68 -2.83
N ALA A 65 -8.96 2.92 -2.51
CA ALA A 65 -8.09 1.89 -1.96
C ALA A 65 -8.58 1.41 -0.59
N LYS A 66 -9.06 2.34 0.26
CA LYS A 66 -9.68 2.00 1.56
C LYS A 66 -10.91 1.12 1.41
N ARG A 67 -11.79 1.40 0.44
CA ARG A 67 -12.98 0.58 0.13
C ARG A 67 -12.61 -0.83 -0.30
N LEU A 68 -11.59 -0.97 -1.16
CA LEU A 68 -11.12 -2.29 -1.61
C LEU A 68 -10.62 -3.13 -0.42
N LEU A 69 -9.85 -2.54 0.48
CA LEU A 69 -9.35 -3.24 1.67
C LEU A 69 -10.47 -3.67 2.61
N MET A 70 -11.51 -2.84 2.80
CA MET A 70 -12.69 -3.25 3.56
C MET A 70 -13.39 -4.46 2.93
N ILE A 71 -13.49 -4.53 1.60
CA ILE A 71 -14.11 -5.67 0.91
C ILE A 71 -13.31 -6.96 1.15
N VAL A 72 -11.97 -6.93 1.08
CA VAL A 72 -11.16 -8.13 1.33
C VAL A 72 -11.16 -8.56 2.79
N SER A 73 -11.30 -7.63 3.75
CA SER A 73 -11.48 -7.97 5.17
C SER A 73 -12.88 -8.50 5.49
N CYS A 74 -13.91 -8.04 4.77
CA CYS A 74 -15.28 -8.51 4.92
C CYS A 74 -15.57 -9.80 4.14
N HIS A 75 -14.65 -10.27 3.28
CA HIS A 75 -14.75 -11.59 2.67
C HIS A 75 -14.09 -12.63 3.60
N PRO A 76 -14.84 -13.61 4.12
CA PRO A 76 -14.27 -14.62 4.99
C PRO A 76 -13.33 -15.52 4.17
N ARG A 77 -12.08 -15.64 4.67
CA ARG A 77 -11.03 -16.62 4.35
C ARG A 77 -10.03 -16.24 3.26
N ILE A 78 -8.86 -15.79 3.70
CA ILE A 78 -7.62 -16.51 3.37
C ILE A 78 -6.92 -16.80 4.70
N VAL A 79 -7.21 -17.99 5.23
CA VAL A 79 -6.39 -18.68 6.22
C VAL A 79 -5.69 -19.78 5.45
N HIS A 80 -4.38 -19.67 5.30
CA HIS A 80 -3.48 -20.80 5.12
C HIS A 80 -2.28 -20.56 6.02
#